data_AF-A0A2N2IPC3-F1
#
_entry.id   AF-A0A2N2IPC3-F1
#
_cell.length_a   1.000
_cell.length_b   1.000
_cell.length_c   1.000
_cell.angle_alpha   90.00
_cell.angle_beta   90.00
_cell.angle_gamma   90.00
#
_symmetry.space_group_name_H-M   'P 1'
#
loop_
_entity.id
_entity.type
_entity.pdbx_description
1 polymer ?
#
loop_
_entity_poly.entity_id
_entity_poly.type
_entity_poly.pdbx_seq_one_letter_code
_entity_poly.pdbx_strand_id
1 'polypeptide(L)'
;MTDTPKSHRTPNPNELLGTRAACGKVITFAWIVTAISAFMVLIQAFSLLGDDRQSSVIIFAFGLFLLLVAGSYFMRRKSRVAFVLMLVLELVKIIQLMFVMGDLRGLPGSIFSIVVYFAGMLAAFRWHELDPEETVAPPSDPSPGPSPGSTSEPVP
;
A
#
# COMPACT_ATOMS: atom_id res chain seq x y z
N MET A 1 22.09 15.48 39.38
CA MET A 1 21.75 14.54 38.30
C MET A 1 20.30 14.12 38.48
N THR A 2 19.40 14.81 37.77
CA THR A 2 17.95 14.51 37.77
C THR A 2 17.62 13.96 36.40
N ASP A 3 17.60 12.64 36.29
CA ASP A 3 17.09 11.94 35.11
C ASP A 3 15.60 12.24 34.97
N THR A 4 15.24 12.97 33.92
CA THR A 4 13.83 13.13 33.55
C THR A 4 13.37 11.86 32.83
N PRO A 5 12.27 11.24 33.26
CA PRO A 5 11.76 10.04 32.62
C PRO A 5 11.32 10.39 31.20
N LYS A 6 11.92 9.72 30.21
CA LYS A 6 11.50 9.76 28.80
C LYS A 6 10.02 9.40 28.73
N SER A 7 9.18 10.40 28.53
CA SER A 7 7.75 10.24 28.29
C SER A 7 7.56 9.37 27.06
N HIS A 8 7.19 8.11 27.27
CA HIS A 8 6.83 7.16 26.23
C HIS A 8 5.46 7.58 25.69
N ARG A 9 5.43 8.65 24.89
CA ARG A 9 4.22 9.07 24.19
C ARG A 9 3.91 8.00 23.17
N THR A 10 2.89 7.19 23.42
CA THR A 10 2.33 6.33 22.39
C THR A 10 1.76 7.25 21.31
N PRO A 11 2.25 7.17 20.07
CA PRO A 11 1.77 8.03 19.00
C PRO A 11 0.27 7.77 18.80
N ASN A 12 -0.50 8.85 18.68
CA ASN A 12 -1.93 8.78 18.47
C ASN A 12 -2.17 7.98 17.17
N PRO A 13 -3.04 6.95 17.14
CA PRO A 13 -3.29 6.15 15.93
C PRO A 13 -3.65 6.99 14.71
N ASN A 14 -4.23 8.18 14.93
CA ASN A 14 -4.59 9.12 13.88
C ASN A 14 -3.36 9.80 13.22
N GLU A 15 -2.25 9.97 13.93
CA GLU A 15 -1.00 10.51 13.35
C GLU A 15 -0.25 9.46 12.54
N LEU A 16 -0.31 8.19 12.94
CA LEU A 16 0.29 7.08 12.20
C LEU A 16 -0.31 6.94 10.79
N LEU A 17 -1.62 7.22 10.63
CA LEU A 17 -2.35 7.17 9.36
C LEU A 17 -1.94 8.26 8.35
N GLY A 18 -1.26 9.32 8.79
CA GLY A 18 -0.73 10.39 7.93
C GLY A 18 0.71 10.17 7.47
N THR A 19 1.40 9.15 7.99
CA THR A 19 2.83 8.97 7.68
C THR A 19 3.05 8.24 6.36
N ARG A 20 4.13 8.59 5.64
CA ARG A 20 4.61 7.82 4.47
C ARG A 20 4.75 6.34 4.84
N ALA A 21 5.30 6.01 6.02
CA ALA A 21 5.47 4.63 6.47
C ALA A 21 4.16 3.81 6.47
N ALA A 22 3.04 4.39 6.93
CA ALA A 22 1.75 3.71 6.89
C ALA A 22 1.23 3.52 5.46
N CYS A 23 1.32 4.54 4.61
CA CYS A 23 0.97 4.43 3.19
C CYS A 23 1.79 3.33 2.49
N GLY A 24 3.08 3.23 2.82
CA GLY A 24 3.97 2.20 2.29
C GLY A 24 3.56 0.78 2.67
N LYS A 25 3.07 0.57 3.90
CA LYS A 25 2.54 -0.74 4.34
C LYS A 25 1.30 -1.13 3.56
N VAL A 26 0.37 -0.20 3.34
CA VAL A 26 -0.86 -0.44 2.56
C VAL A 26 -0.53 -0.77 1.11
N ILE A 27 0.35 0.02 0.47
CA ILE A 27 0.82 -0.25 -0.89
C ILE A 27 1.51 -1.62 -0.97
N THR A 28 2.30 -1.97 0.06
CA THR A 28 2.99 -3.25 0.13
C THR A 28 2.02 -4.42 0.20
N PHE A 29 1.03 -4.31 1.07
CA PHE A 29 -0.03 -5.31 1.18
C PHE A 29 -0.78 -5.48 -0.15
N ALA A 30 -1.12 -4.37 -0.82
CA ALA A 30 -1.86 -4.42 -2.06
C ALA A 30 -1.13 -5.16 -3.19
N TRP A 31 0.16 -4.89 -3.44
CA TRP A 31 0.88 -5.59 -4.51
C TRP A 31 1.12 -7.08 -4.18
N ILE A 32 1.27 -7.43 -2.89
CA ILE A 32 1.37 -8.82 -2.44
C ILE A 32 0.07 -9.57 -2.72
N VAL A 33 -1.07 -8.97 -2.37
CA VAL A 33 -2.39 -9.55 -2.68
C VAL A 33 -2.53 -9.76 -4.19
N THR A 34 -2.16 -8.78 -5.02
CA THR A 34 -2.16 -8.94 -6.49
C THR A 34 -1.26 -10.09 -6.95
N ALA A 35 -0.06 -10.23 -6.36
CA ALA A 35 0.86 -11.31 -6.72
C ALA A 35 0.29 -12.69 -6.35
N ILE A 36 -0.37 -12.81 -5.20
CA ILE A 36 -1.07 -14.03 -4.79
C ILE A 36 -2.24 -14.32 -5.75
N SER A 37 -3.03 -13.32 -6.12
CA SER A 37 -4.10 -13.46 -7.10
C SER A 37 -3.56 -13.92 -8.46
N ALA A 38 -2.43 -13.37 -8.92
CA ALA A 38 -1.77 -13.81 -10.14
C ALA A 38 -1.39 -15.30 -10.05
N PHE A 39 -0.79 -15.72 -8.94
CA PHE A 39 -0.42 -17.12 -8.73
C PHE A 39 -1.64 -18.06 -8.74
N MET A 40 -2.77 -17.64 -8.16
CA MET A 40 -4.02 -18.40 -8.21
C MET A 40 -4.57 -18.55 -9.64
N VAL A 41 -4.51 -17.48 -10.44
CA VAL A 41 -4.88 -17.53 -11.87
C VAL A 41 -3.97 -18.50 -12.62
N LEU A 42 -2.67 -18.51 -12.33
CA LEU A 42 -1.73 -19.43 -12.94
C LEU A 42 -2.05 -20.89 -12.61
N ILE A 43 -2.35 -21.21 -11.34
CA ILE A 43 -2.77 -22.56 -10.93
C ILE A 43 -4.03 -22.98 -11.71
N GLN A 44 -5.03 -22.09 -11.82
CA GLN A 44 -6.22 -22.40 -12.62
C GLN A 44 -5.88 -22.67 -14.09
N ALA A 45 -5.01 -21.85 -14.70
CA ALA A 45 -4.60 -22.06 -16.08
C ALA A 45 -3.94 -23.44 -16.27
N PHE A 46 -3.06 -23.85 -15.35
CA PHE A 46 -2.43 -25.18 -15.37
C PHE A 46 -3.43 -26.33 -15.17
N SER A 47 -4.46 -26.15 -14.34
CA SER A 47 -5.51 -27.16 -14.18
C SER A 47 -6.35 -27.39 -15.45
N LEU A 48 -6.33 -26.43 -16.39
CA LEU A 48 -7.02 -26.52 -17.67
C LEU A 48 -6.11 -27.05 -18.80
N LEU A 49 -4.80 -27.18 -18.57
CA LEU A 49 -3.87 -27.75 -19.55
C LEU A 49 -4.17 -29.24 -19.75
N GLY A 50 -4.64 -29.61 -20.94
CA GLY A 50 -4.99 -30.98 -21.32
C GLY A 50 -6.35 -31.11 -21.98
N ASP A 51 -7.19 -30.06 -21.96
CA ASP A 51 -8.45 -30.02 -22.70
C ASP A 51 -8.33 -29.04 -23.89
N ASP A 52 -8.16 -29.59 -25.10
CA ASP A 52 -8.00 -28.81 -26.34
C ASP A 52 -9.21 -27.91 -26.62
N ARG A 53 -10.39 -28.23 -26.08
CA ARG A 53 -11.60 -27.41 -26.22
C ARG A 53 -11.53 -26.10 -25.42
N GLN A 54 -10.58 -25.96 -24.50
CA GLN A 54 -10.43 -24.78 -23.62
C GLN A 54 -9.21 -23.91 -23.96
N SER A 55 -8.58 -24.12 -25.11
CA SER A 55 -7.41 -23.36 -25.56
C SER A 55 -7.59 -21.83 -25.48
N SER A 56 -8.76 -21.29 -25.82
CA SER A 56 -9.07 -19.86 -25.71
C SER A 56 -9.11 -19.35 -24.25
N VAL A 57 -9.63 -20.16 -23.33
CA VAL A 57 -9.69 -19.86 -21.89
C VAL A 57 -8.29 -19.85 -21.29
N ILE A 58 -7.44 -20.81 -21.69
CA ILE A 58 -6.05 -20.90 -21.25
C ILE A 58 -5.27 -19.65 -21.69
N ILE A 59 -5.40 -19.25 -22.97
CA ILE A 59 -4.73 -18.04 -23.49
C ILE A 59 -5.19 -16.80 -22.71
N PHE A 60 -6.49 -16.66 -22.46
CA PHE A 60 -7.03 -15.56 -21.67
C PHE A 60 -6.49 -15.56 -20.24
N ALA A 61 -6.45 -16.71 -19.57
CA ALA A 61 -5.93 -16.86 -18.22
C ALA A 61 -4.44 -16.51 -18.13
N PHE A 62 -3.63 -16.94 -19.11
CA PHE A 62 -2.22 -16.54 -19.21
C PHE A 62 -2.05 -15.04 -19.45
N GLY A 63 -2.89 -14.44 -20.31
CA GLY A 63 -2.91 -12.99 -20.52
C GLY A 63 -3.22 -12.23 -19.23
N LEU A 64 -4.25 -12.68 -18.49
CA LEU A 64 -4.63 -12.11 -17.19
C LEU A 64 -3.50 -12.26 -16.16
N PHE A 65 -2.84 -13.42 -16.11
CA PHE A 65 -1.69 -13.67 -15.25
C PHE A 65 -0.56 -12.66 -15.52
N LEU A 66 -0.14 -12.52 -16.79
CA LEU A 66 0.92 -11.57 -17.16
C LEU A 66 0.56 -10.14 -16.78
N LEU A 67 -0.71 -9.77 -16.97
CA LEU A 67 -1.21 -8.44 -16.63
C LEU A 67 -1.18 -8.18 -15.12
N LEU A 68 -1.59 -9.17 -14.31
CA LEU A 68 -1.53 -9.09 -12.84
C LEU A 68 -0.08 -9.01 -12.34
N VAL A 69 0.84 -9.78 -12.93
CA VAL A 69 2.27 -9.70 -12.60
C VAL A 69 2.84 -8.33 -12.94
N ALA A 70 2.53 -7.81 -14.13
CA ALA A 70 2.96 -6.48 -14.55
C ALA A 70 2.40 -5.40 -13.61
N GLY A 71 1.11 -5.44 -13.28
CA GLY A 71 0.52 -4.47 -12.37
C GLY A 71 1.06 -4.57 -10.95
N SER A 72 1.31 -5.77 -10.43
CA SER A 72 1.97 -5.97 -9.13
C SER A 72 3.36 -5.31 -9.12
N TYR A 73 4.13 -5.46 -10.21
CA TYR A 73 5.42 -4.78 -10.35
C TYR A 73 5.31 -3.25 -10.36
N PHE A 74 4.34 -2.69 -11.10
CA PHE A 74 4.14 -1.24 -11.12
C PHE A 74 3.57 -0.68 -9.81
N MET A 75 2.74 -1.43 -9.10
CA MET A 75 2.27 -1.10 -7.75
C MET A 75 3.42 -1.08 -6.75
N ARG A 76 4.37 -2.02 -6.86
CA ARG A 76 5.61 -2.01 -6.06
C ARG A 76 6.43 -0.74 -6.30
N ARG A 77 6.43 -0.21 -7.53
CA ARG A 77 7.01 1.10 -7.88
C ARG A 77 6.14 2.30 -7.44
N LYS A 78 5.06 2.08 -6.70
CA LYS A 78 4.15 3.12 -6.17
C LYS A 78 3.52 3.97 -7.28
N SER A 79 3.26 3.37 -8.44
CA SER A 79 2.62 4.04 -9.56
C SER A 79 1.12 4.23 -9.31
N ARG A 80 0.65 5.48 -9.32
CA ARG A 80 -0.77 5.84 -9.16
C ARG A 80 -1.64 5.21 -10.26
N VAL A 81 -1.17 5.26 -11.51
CA VAL A 81 -1.88 4.75 -12.68
C VAL A 81 -2.09 3.24 -12.59
N ALA A 82 -1.14 2.49 -12.03
CA ALA A 82 -1.26 1.04 -11.91
C ALA A 82 -2.39 0.61 -10.98
N PHE A 83 -2.59 1.33 -9.86
CA PHE A 83 -3.71 1.08 -8.94
C PHE A 83 -5.06 1.34 -9.61
N VAL A 84 -5.17 2.45 -10.34
CA VAL A 84 -6.40 2.79 -11.08
C VAL A 84 -6.71 1.74 -12.14
N LEU A 85 -5.70 1.34 -12.93
CA LEU A 85 -5.89 0.32 -13.97
C LEU A 85 -6.31 -1.04 -13.39
N MET A 86 -5.71 -1.46 -12.26
CA MET A 86 -6.10 -2.70 -11.61
C MET A 86 -7.50 -2.65 -11.00
N LEU A 87 -7.91 -1.50 -10.46
CA LEU A 87 -9.28 -1.30 -9.99
C LEU A 87 -10.29 -1.38 -11.15
N VAL A 88 -10.01 -0.71 -12.27
CA VAL A 88 -10.86 -0.74 -13.47
C VAL A 88 -10.95 -2.16 -14.02
N LEU A 89 -9.82 -2.87 -14.10
CA LEU A 89 -9.80 -4.26 -14.54
C LEU A 89 -10.67 -5.17 -13.65
N GLU A 90 -10.58 -5.00 -12.34
CA GLU A 90 -11.38 -5.79 -11.39
C GLU A 90 -12.88 -5.49 -11.53
N LEU A 91 -13.26 -4.23 -11.78
CA LEU A 91 -14.65 -3.87 -12.08
C LEU A 91 -15.16 -4.51 -13.37
N VAL A 92 -14.34 -4.48 -14.45
CA VAL A 92 -14.68 -5.16 -15.71
C VAL A 92 -14.85 -6.66 -15.49
N LYS A 93 -13.98 -7.28 -14.67
CA LYS A 93 -14.08 -8.70 -14.30
C LYS A 93 -15.40 -9.03 -13.61
N ILE A 94 -15.84 -8.20 -12.66
CA ILE A 94 -17.14 -8.39 -11.97
C ILE A 94 -18.30 -8.29 -12.95
N ILE A 95 -18.28 -7.30 -13.84
CA ILE A 95 -19.32 -7.14 -14.88
C ILE A 95 -19.37 -8.40 -15.75
N GLN A 96 -18.22 -8.93 -16.18
CA GLN A 96 -18.20 -10.19 -16.93
C GLN A 96 -18.72 -11.38 -16.11
N LEU A 97 -18.33 -11.50 -14.84
CA LEU A 97 -18.79 -12.57 -13.97
C LEU A 97 -20.33 -12.57 -13.83
N MET A 98 -20.90 -11.39 -13.58
CA MET A 98 -22.34 -11.24 -13.33
C MET A 98 -23.18 -11.39 -14.60
N PHE A 99 -22.77 -10.74 -15.70
CA PHE A 99 -23.60 -10.64 -16.90
C PHE A 99 -23.31 -11.71 -17.96
N VAL A 100 -22.10 -12.26 -17.99
CA VAL A 100 -21.71 -13.25 -19.02
C VAL A 100 -21.74 -14.66 -18.45
N MET A 101 -21.14 -14.87 -17.27
CA MET A 101 -21.02 -16.21 -16.69
C MET A 101 -22.20 -16.59 -15.81
N GLY A 102 -22.90 -15.61 -15.22
CA GLY A 102 -23.99 -15.85 -14.26
C GLY A 102 -23.54 -16.57 -12.98
N ASP A 103 -22.23 -16.66 -12.74
CA ASP A 103 -21.65 -17.32 -11.58
C ASP A 103 -21.19 -16.27 -10.56
N LEU A 104 -21.71 -16.38 -9.34
CA LEU A 104 -21.40 -15.47 -8.23
C LEU A 104 -20.30 -16.02 -7.30
N ARG A 105 -19.77 -17.22 -7.54
CA ARG A 105 -18.75 -17.84 -6.67
C ARG A 105 -17.48 -17.01 -6.56
N GLY A 106 -17.14 -16.22 -7.58
CA GLY A 106 -15.98 -15.30 -7.58
C GLY A 106 -16.25 -13.91 -7.00
N LEU A 107 -17.50 -13.59 -6.62
CA LEU A 107 -17.88 -12.25 -6.18
C LEU A 107 -17.19 -11.83 -4.87
N PRO A 108 -17.12 -12.66 -3.80
CA PRO A 108 -16.51 -12.24 -2.53
C PRO A 108 -15.03 -11.89 -2.69
N GLY A 109 -14.27 -12.71 -3.43
CA GLY A 109 -12.85 -12.45 -3.71
C GLY A 109 -12.65 -11.19 -4.54
N SER A 110 -13.58 -10.87 -5.43
CA SER A 110 -13.51 -9.67 -6.25
C SER A 110 -13.81 -8.40 -5.46
N ILE A 111 -14.82 -8.44 -4.58
CA ILE A 111 -15.11 -7.34 -3.64
C ILE A 111 -13.92 -7.08 -2.73
N PHE A 112 -13.31 -8.13 -2.18
CA PHE A 112 -12.10 -8.00 -1.36
C PHE A 112 -10.97 -7.33 -2.13
N SER A 113 -10.73 -7.75 -3.38
CA SER A 113 -9.70 -7.17 -4.25
C SER A 113 -9.96 -5.70 -4.56
N ILE A 114 -11.22 -5.30 -4.78
CA ILE A 114 -11.61 -3.89 -4.97
C ILE A 114 -11.24 -3.05 -3.75
N VAL A 115 -11.58 -3.52 -2.54
CA VAL A 115 -11.26 -2.79 -1.30
C VAL A 115 -9.75 -2.60 -1.17
N VAL A 116 -8.98 -3.65 -1.45
CA VAL A 116 -7.51 -3.60 -1.42
C VAL A 116 -6.95 -2.61 -2.46
N TYR A 117 -7.44 -2.65 -3.70
CA TYR A 117 -6.99 -1.75 -4.77
C TYR A 117 -7.40 -0.31 -4.53
N PHE A 118 -8.59 -0.07 -3.99
CA PHE A 118 -9.05 1.26 -3.62
C PHE A 118 -8.22 1.84 -2.48
N ALA A 119 -7.96 1.05 -1.43
CA ALA A 119 -7.08 1.46 -0.33
C ALA A 119 -5.64 1.72 -0.80
N GLY A 120 -5.11 0.85 -1.66
CA GLY A 120 -3.78 1.01 -2.27
C GLY A 120 -3.70 2.25 -3.16
N MET A 121 -4.74 2.55 -3.92
CA MET A 121 -4.87 3.77 -4.72
C MET A 121 -4.78 5.02 -3.84
N LEU A 122 -5.63 5.12 -2.81
CA LEU A 122 -5.61 6.27 -1.88
C LEU A 122 -4.25 6.44 -1.20
N ALA A 123 -3.65 5.33 -0.76
CA ALA A 123 -2.31 5.34 -0.16
C ALA A 123 -1.23 5.79 -1.17
N ALA A 124 -1.34 5.39 -2.44
CA ALA A 124 -0.41 5.82 -3.48
C ALA A 124 -0.57 7.32 -3.81
N PHE A 125 -1.80 7.85 -3.86
CA PHE A 125 -2.01 9.29 -4.02
C PHE A 125 -1.40 10.08 -2.86
N ARG A 126 -1.73 9.70 -1.61
CA ARG A 126 -1.17 10.36 -0.41
C ARG A 126 0.35 10.24 -0.33
N TRP A 127 0.93 9.10 -0.72
CA TRP A 127 2.38 8.91 -0.73
C TRP A 127 3.12 9.96 -1.58
N HIS A 128 2.51 10.37 -2.71
CA HIS A 128 3.08 11.39 -3.60
C HIS A 128 2.80 12.83 -3.15
N GLU A 129 1.78 13.05 -2.32
CA GLU A 129 1.45 14.37 -1.75
C GLU A 129 2.29 14.70 -0.50
N LEU A 130 2.69 13.69 0.27
CA LEU A 130 3.55 13.86 1.44
C LEU A 130 4.95 14.30 0.99
N ASP A 131 5.41 15.49 1.39
CA ASP A 131 6.75 15.97 1.07
C ASP A 131 7.85 15.10 1.71
N PRO A 132 9.01 14.90 1.05
CA PRO A 132 10.11 14.12 1.63
C PRO A 132 10.71 14.76 2.90
N GLU A 133 10.56 16.07 3.07
CA GLU A 133 11.32 16.88 4.03
C GLU A 133 10.73 16.85 5.44
N GLU A 134 9.44 16.56 5.59
CA GLU A 134 8.75 16.60 6.89
C GLU A 134 9.00 15.37 7.78
N THR A 135 9.62 14.30 7.23
CA THR A 135 9.85 13.04 7.98
C THR A 135 11.21 13.00 8.70
N VAL A 136 12.08 13.99 8.51
CA VAL A 136 13.46 14.02 9.06
C VAL A 136 13.76 15.34 9.77
N ALA A 137 12.80 15.96 10.44
CA ALA A 137 13.12 16.96 11.46
C ALA A 137 13.39 16.22 12.78
N PRO A 138 14.65 15.95 13.17
CA PRO A 138 14.92 15.61 14.56
C PRO A 138 14.41 16.75 15.44
N PRO A 139 13.96 16.47 16.68
CA PRO A 139 13.65 17.54 17.62
C PRO A 139 14.90 18.39 17.73
N SER A 140 14.82 19.63 17.24
CA SER A 140 15.85 20.62 17.46
C SER A 140 16.04 20.74 18.95
N ASP A 141 17.15 20.20 19.46
CA ASP A 141 17.59 20.39 20.83
C ASP A 141 17.48 21.89 21.16
N PRO A 142 16.84 22.27 22.28
CA PRO A 142 16.92 23.64 22.74
C PRO A 142 18.39 23.93 23.02
N SER A 143 19.02 24.68 22.12
CA SER A 143 20.36 25.23 22.32
C SER A 143 20.41 25.85 23.72
N PRO A 144 21.27 25.37 24.64
CA PRO A 144 21.37 25.97 25.95
C PRO A 144 21.83 27.41 25.77
N GLY A 145 20.95 28.36 26.06
CA GLY A 145 21.26 29.77 26.08
C GLY A 145 22.44 30.05 27.03
N PRO A 146 23.18 31.14 26.79
CA PRO A 146 24.44 31.40 27.45
C PRO A 146 24.26 31.47 28.96
N SER A 147 25.11 30.72 29.65
CA SER A 147 25.24 30.69 31.11
C SER A 147 25.35 32.13 31.63
N PRO A 148 24.42 32.61 32.49
CA PRO A 148 24.61 33.88 33.16
C PRO A 148 25.84 33.76 34.07
N GLY A 149 26.83 34.61 33.80
CA GLY A 149 28.08 34.69 34.56
C GLY A 149 27.79 34.81 36.05
N SER A 150 28.37 33.88 36.80
CA SER A 150 28.45 33.90 38.26
C SER A 150 29.49 34.93 38.71
N THR A 151 29.15 35.61 39.81
CA THR A 151 30.03 36.20 40.85
C THR A 151 30.92 37.38 40.42
N SER A 152 31.19 38.40 41.22
CA SER A 152 31.07 38.72 42.67
C SER A 152 31.07 40.27 42.74
N GLU A 153 30.74 41.01 43.80
CA GLU A 153 30.86 40.88 45.24
C GLU A 153 30.19 42.13 45.85
N PRO A 154 29.66 42.11 47.08
CA PRO A 154 29.13 43.30 47.73
C PRO A 154 30.09 43.89 48.78
N VAL A 155 29.93 45.21 49.02
CA VAL A 155 30.29 46.01 50.23
C VAL A 155 31.73 46.57 50.30
N PRO A 156 32.01 47.77 50.89
CA PRO A 156 31.15 48.77 51.56
C PRO A 156 30.96 50.10 50.82
#